data_AF-A0A1T1HQP8-F1
#
_entry.id   AF-A0A1T1HQP8-F1
#
_cell.length_a   1.000
_cell.length_b   1.000
_cell.length_c   1.000
_cell.angle_alpha   90.00
_cell.angle_beta   90.00
_cell.angle_gamma   90.00
#
_symmetry.space_group_name_H-M   'P 1'
#
loop_
_entity.id
_entity.type
_entity.pdbx_description
1 polymer ?
#
loop_
_entity_poly.entity_id
_entity_poly.type
_entity_poly.pdbx_seq_one_letter_code
_entity_poly.pdbx_strand_id
1 'polypeptide(L)'
;MAVSHGSLPFKEQIDYFRGKVDLPTRAWTDAYAAEHDYAFVVAGAAKRDLLTDLRGAIEKSIANGTTLEQFRKDFDQVVGKHGWQYQGERGWRTNVIWETNLRQSYNAGREAQMADPELRKRRPYAVYRHGDSAHPRPMHLSWNGITLPLDDPWWATHTPQNGWGCKCKKFMLSARDVERQGLTIGPAPATEWEDRVIGENSPGGPRTVRVPKGIDPGFEYAPGQSRLANSVPQLRTHDLIPAPSAAPAPTTGLPNRQPSGPLPQPRPVPAKLLLPAKVSTPQAVTQFLGEFGATDAVPAVFRDVTGDALVIGREMFSDAKTGVIALAQHVKARELPLLAEAIKAPDEIWARLEWQRDQGKAVLRRRYLVHVLVKGKTDPAVAVFDQGADGWTGVTGFVDDSEQYLEALRLGVLLYRRTE
;
A
#
# COMPACT_ATOMS: atom_id res chain seq x y z
N MET A 1 16.11 -5.80 40.68
CA MET A 1 15.53 -5.29 39.42
C MET A 1 15.77 -6.35 38.36
N ALA A 2 14.86 -7.31 38.21
CA ALA A 2 14.96 -8.33 37.17
C ALA A 2 14.51 -7.69 35.85
N VAL A 3 15.42 -7.63 34.88
CA VAL A 3 15.12 -7.18 33.52
C VAL A 3 14.23 -8.25 32.88
N SER A 4 12.94 -7.97 32.73
CA SER A 4 12.06 -8.79 31.90
C SER A 4 12.45 -8.60 30.45
N HIS A 5 12.92 -9.65 29.78
CA HIS A 5 12.99 -9.71 28.32
C HIS A 5 11.56 -9.82 27.77
N GLY A 6 10.82 -8.70 27.79
CA GLY A 6 9.54 -8.57 27.11
C GLY A 6 9.79 -8.43 25.62
N SER A 7 9.16 -9.28 24.81
CA SER A 7 9.14 -9.13 23.35
C SER A 7 8.77 -7.69 22.99
N LEU A 8 9.60 -7.03 22.18
CA LEU A 8 9.25 -5.71 21.64
C LEU A 8 7.88 -5.81 20.96
N PRO A 9 6.94 -4.88 21.23
CA PRO A 9 5.65 -4.89 20.59
C PRO A 9 5.80 -4.89 19.07
N PHE A 10 5.04 -5.72 18.36
CA PHE A 10 5.09 -5.76 16.90
C PHE A 10 4.38 -4.53 16.33
N LYS A 11 5.15 -3.46 16.11
CA LYS A 11 4.65 -2.12 15.77
C LYS A 11 3.75 -2.13 14.53
N GLU A 12 4.12 -2.84 13.49
CA GLU A 12 3.38 -2.88 12.23
C GLU A 12 1.99 -3.52 12.40
N GLN A 13 1.88 -4.56 13.24
CA GLN A 13 0.59 -5.14 13.62
C GLN A 13 -0.26 -4.15 14.44
N ILE A 14 0.35 -3.48 15.42
CA ILE A 14 -0.33 -2.50 16.28
C ILE A 14 -0.85 -1.33 15.45
N ASP A 15 -0.02 -0.76 14.58
CA ASP A 15 -0.37 0.37 13.72
C ASP A 15 -1.49 -0.02 12.75
N TYR A 16 -1.41 -1.22 12.13
CA TYR A 16 -2.48 -1.74 11.28
C TYR A 16 -3.80 -1.89 12.04
N PHE A 17 -3.78 -2.50 13.23
CA PHE A 17 -4.99 -2.72 14.02
C PHE A 17 -5.60 -1.40 14.52
N ARG A 18 -4.76 -0.48 15.02
CA ARG A 18 -5.19 0.86 15.48
C ARG A 18 -5.74 1.73 14.37
N GLY A 19 -5.25 1.54 13.15
CA GLY A 19 -5.76 2.24 11.98
C GLY A 19 -7.18 1.81 11.58
N LYS A 20 -7.76 0.77 12.19
CA LYS A 20 -9.11 0.31 11.86
C LYS A 20 -10.20 1.20 12.46
N VAL A 21 -11.28 1.37 11.70
CA VAL A 21 -12.48 2.09 12.10
C VAL A 21 -13.53 1.10 12.59
N ASP A 22 -14.15 1.40 13.73
CA ASP A 22 -15.27 0.61 14.25
C ASP A 22 -16.47 0.74 13.30
N LEU A 23 -16.80 -0.33 12.58
CA LEU A 23 -17.95 -0.38 11.67
C LEU A 23 -19.00 -1.37 12.22
N PRO A 24 -20.16 -0.89 12.69
CA PRO A 24 -21.24 -1.76 13.14
C PRO A 24 -21.77 -2.64 12.01
N THR A 25 -21.83 -3.96 12.24
CA THR A 25 -22.39 -4.92 11.28
C THR A 25 -23.44 -5.82 11.94
N ARG A 26 -24.45 -6.23 11.17
CA ARG A 26 -25.47 -7.20 11.58
C ARG A 26 -25.02 -8.62 11.30
N ALA A 27 -24.35 -8.84 10.19
CA ALA A 27 -23.80 -10.12 9.78
C ALA A 27 -22.35 -10.02 9.33
N TRP A 28 -21.68 -11.16 9.25
CA TRP A 28 -20.30 -11.20 8.77
C TRP A 28 -20.18 -10.82 7.29
N THR A 29 -21.26 -10.93 6.50
CA THR A 29 -21.28 -10.56 5.08
C THR A 29 -21.40 -9.06 4.81
N ASP A 30 -21.68 -8.25 5.85
CA ASP A 30 -21.84 -6.79 5.72
C ASP A 30 -20.49 -6.08 5.49
N ALA A 31 -19.38 -6.71 5.87
CA ALA A 31 -18.03 -6.31 5.51
C ALA A 31 -17.28 -7.55 5.01
N TYR A 32 -16.62 -7.48 3.87
CA TYR A 32 -16.10 -8.64 3.16
C TYR A 32 -14.68 -8.43 2.62
N ALA A 33 -13.83 -9.45 2.76
CA ALA A 33 -12.46 -9.49 2.22
C ALA A 33 -11.65 -8.22 2.55
N ALA A 34 -11.17 -7.51 1.53
CA ALA A 34 -10.37 -6.28 1.60
C ALA A 34 -10.99 -5.18 2.50
N GLU A 35 -12.31 -5.16 2.69
CA GLU A 35 -12.98 -4.20 3.58
C GLU A 35 -12.54 -4.38 5.05
N HIS A 36 -12.17 -5.60 5.44
CA HIS A 36 -11.61 -5.88 6.76
C HIS A 36 -10.25 -5.21 6.98
N ASP A 37 -9.56 -4.74 5.94
CA ASP A 37 -8.39 -3.90 6.15
C ASP A 37 -8.76 -2.60 6.83
N TYR A 38 -9.92 -2.02 6.53
CA TYR A 38 -10.36 -0.72 7.06
C TYR A 38 -11.15 -0.86 8.35
N ALA A 39 -12.03 -1.86 8.40
CA ALA A 39 -13.05 -1.96 9.42
C ALA A 39 -12.67 -2.98 10.49
N PHE A 40 -12.79 -2.58 11.76
CA PHE A 40 -12.97 -3.55 12.83
C PHE A 40 -14.47 -3.84 12.92
N VAL A 41 -14.81 -5.12 12.76
CA VAL A 41 -16.20 -5.59 12.76
C VAL A 41 -16.32 -6.81 13.66
N VAL A 42 -17.48 -6.92 14.31
CA VAL A 42 -17.89 -8.13 15.01
C VAL A 42 -19.34 -8.39 14.63
N ALA A 43 -19.60 -9.48 13.91
CA ALA A 43 -20.93 -9.77 13.38
C ALA A 43 -22.00 -9.77 14.49
N GLY A 44 -23.01 -8.91 14.35
CA GLY A 44 -24.09 -8.75 15.32
C GLY A 44 -23.80 -7.76 16.46
N ALA A 45 -22.60 -7.18 16.52
CA ALA A 45 -22.26 -6.10 17.44
C ALA A 45 -22.60 -4.74 16.79
N ALA A 46 -23.90 -4.41 16.75
CA ALA A 46 -24.39 -3.21 16.09
C ALA A 46 -24.26 -1.91 16.91
N LYS A 47 -23.95 -2.01 18.22
CA LYS A 47 -23.75 -0.84 19.08
C LYS A 47 -22.30 -0.34 18.96
N ARG A 48 -22.11 0.95 18.73
CA ARG A 48 -20.78 1.57 18.60
C ARG A 48 -19.91 1.34 19.84
N ASP A 49 -20.42 1.65 21.03
CA ASP A 49 -19.62 1.56 22.27
C ASP A 49 -19.25 0.10 22.61
N LEU A 50 -20.13 -0.85 22.31
CA LEU A 50 -19.84 -2.28 22.39
C LEU A 50 -18.66 -2.65 21.49
N LEU A 51 -18.70 -2.21 20.23
CA LEU A 51 -17.67 -2.52 19.25
C LEU A 51 -16.32 -1.88 19.63
N THR A 52 -16.34 -0.64 20.11
CA THR A 52 -15.14 0.06 20.62
C THR A 52 -14.54 -0.67 21.83
N ASP A 53 -15.35 -1.12 22.79
CA ASP A 53 -14.86 -1.88 23.94
C ASP A 53 -14.30 -3.27 23.54
N LEU A 54 -14.96 -3.96 22.60
CA LEU A 54 -14.45 -5.22 22.03
C LEU A 54 -13.13 -5.02 21.29
N ARG A 55 -13.01 -3.93 20.50
CA ARG A 55 -11.76 -3.57 19.83
C ARG A 55 -10.65 -3.32 20.85
N GLY A 56 -10.94 -2.59 21.92
CA GLY A 56 -10.00 -2.33 23.01
C GLY A 56 -9.47 -3.61 23.67
N ALA A 57 -10.34 -4.61 23.89
CA ALA A 57 -9.93 -5.92 24.44
C ALA A 57 -8.96 -6.68 23.51
N ILE A 58 -9.18 -6.58 22.18
CA ILE A 58 -8.27 -7.16 21.18
C ILE A 58 -6.97 -6.35 21.09
N GLU A 59 -7.04 -5.01 21.09
CA GLU A 59 -5.87 -4.15 21.07
C GLU A 59 -4.95 -4.44 22.27
N LYS A 60 -5.53 -4.62 23.46
CA LYS A 60 -4.81 -5.04 24.66
C LYS A 60 -4.12 -6.40 24.46
N SER A 61 -4.76 -7.34 23.78
CA SER A 61 -4.16 -8.63 23.44
C SER A 61 -2.95 -8.47 22.51
N ILE A 62 -3.07 -7.63 21.48
CA ILE A 62 -2.01 -7.34 20.51
C ILE A 62 -0.83 -6.62 21.17
N ALA A 63 -1.10 -5.56 21.93
CA ALA A 63 -0.08 -4.68 22.48
C ALA A 63 0.68 -5.31 23.65
N ASN A 64 -0.01 -6.11 24.49
CA ASN A 64 0.54 -6.64 25.74
C ASN A 64 0.79 -8.16 25.72
N GLY A 65 0.41 -8.87 24.65
CA GLY A 65 0.59 -10.32 24.54
C GLY A 65 -0.26 -11.14 25.52
N THR A 66 -1.54 -10.79 25.70
CA THR A 66 -2.43 -11.51 26.64
C THR A 66 -2.97 -12.83 26.06
N THR A 67 -3.43 -13.75 26.92
CA THR A 67 -3.99 -15.04 26.50
C THR A 67 -5.47 -14.96 26.09
N LEU A 68 -5.97 -16.03 25.44
CA LEU A 68 -7.40 -16.18 25.11
C LEU A 68 -8.28 -16.16 26.36
N GLU A 69 -7.85 -16.75 27.48
CA GLU A 69 -8.57 -16.73 28.76
C GLU A 69 -8.71 -15.31 29.29
N GLN A 70 -7.68 -14.48 29.15
CA GLN A 70 -7.75 -13.09 29.56
C GLN A 70 -8.69 -12.29 28.66
N PHE A 71 -8.61 -12.48 27.34
CA PHE A 71 -9.57 -11.89 26.42
C PHE A 71 -11.01 -12.32 26.73
N ARG A 72 -11.24 -13.59 27.06
CA ARG A 72 -12.54 -14.13 27.44
C ARG A 72 -13.15 -13.43 28.66
N LYS A 73 -12.32 -13.08 29.66
CA LYS A 73 -12.77 -12.29 30.82
C LYS A 73 -13.17 -10.88 30.41
N ASP A 74 -12.33 -10.22 29.62
CA ASP A 74 -12.59 -8.85 29.13
C ASP A 74 -13.86 -8.85 28.25
N PHE A 75 -14.04 -9.86 27.40
CA PHE A 75 -15.23 -10.07 26.57
C PHE A 75 -16.51 -10.20 27.39
N ASP A 76 -16.52 -11.04 28.44
CA ASP A 76 -17.69 -11.22 29.29
C ASP A 76 -18.09 -9.93 30.01
N GLN A 77 -17.09 -9.15 30.47
CA GLN A 77 -17.33 -7.84 31.07
C GLN A 77 -17.99 -6.88 30.07
N VAL A 78 -17.49 -6.85 28.84
CA VAL A 78 -18.01 -5.99 27.76
C VAL A 78 -19.43 -6.42 27.37
N VAL A 79 -19.68 -7.72 27.21
CA VAL A 79 -21.02 -8.28 26.95
C VAL A 79 -22.01 -7.87 28.04
N GLY A 80 -21.63 -8.04 29.32
CA GLY A 80 -22.47 -7.69 30.46
C GLY A 80 -22.75 -6.19 30.54
N LYS A 81 -21.73 -5.35 30.34
CA LYS A 81 -21.85 -3.88 30.34
C LYS A 81 -22.84 -3.38 29.30
N HIS A 82 -22.84 -3.97 28.11
CA HIS A 82 -23.66 -3.52 26.97
C HIS A 82 -24.99 -4.27 26.81
N GLY A 83 -25.23 -5.28 27.65
CA GLY A 83 -26.38 -6.18 27.56
C GLY A 83 -26.47 -6.88 26.19
N TRP A 84 -25.32 -7.23 25.60
CA TRP A 84 -25.29 -7.77 24.25
C TRP A 84 -25.69 -9.25 24.20
N GLN A 85 -26.73 -9.56 23.44
CA GLN A 85 -27.12 -10.94 23.14
C GLN A 85 -26.51 -11.34 21.81
N TYR A 86 -25.81 -12.47 21.78
CA TYR A 86 -25.12 -12.95 20.59
C TYR A 86 -25.43 -14.41 20.27
N GLN A 87 -25.17 -14.81 19.02
CA GLN A 87 -25.33 -16.19 18.56
C GLN A 87 -24.03 -17.00 18.67
N GLY A 88 -24.19 -18.30 18.89
CA GLY A 88 -23.10 -19.27 19.03
C GLY A 88 -22.60 -19.43 20.46
N GLU A 89 -21.93 -20.55 20.73
CA GLU A 89 -21.35 -20.82 22.05
C GLU A 89 -20.24 -19.81 22.38
N ARG A 90 -20.16 -19.39 23.65
CA ARG A 90 -19.14 -18.47 24.15
C ARG A 90 -17.72 -18.90 23.76
N GLY A 91 -17.39 -20.18 23.94
CA GLY A 91 -16.06 -20.73 23.67
C GLY A 91 -15.65 -20.56 22.21
N TRP A 92 -16.56 -20.91 21.29
CA TRP A 92 -16.39 -20.76 19.85
C TRP A 92 -16.30 -19.28 19.45
N ARG A 93 -17.27 -18.46 19.90
CA ARG A 93 -17.37 -17.05 19.49
C ARG A 93 -16.15 -16.23 19.92
N THR A 94 -15.74 -16.40 21.18
CA THR A 94 -14.53 -15.72 21.69
C THR A 94 -13.28 -16.17 20.95
N ASN A 95 -13.14 -17.47 20.65
CA ASN A 95 -12.01 -17.96 19.89
C ASN A 95 -11.95 -17.36 18.48
N VAL A 96 -13.07 -17.38 17.74
CA VAL A 96 -13.15 -16.83 16.38
C VAL A 96 -12.83 -15.34 16.36
N ILE A 97 -13.41 -14.54 17.25
CA ILE A 97 -13.15 -13.09 17.31
C ILE A 97 -11.67 -12.83 17.63
N TRP A 98 -11.14 -13.50 18.64
CA TRP A 98 -9.77 -13.28 19.13
C TRP A 98 -8.73 -13.74 18.12
N GLU A 99 -8.81 -15.00 17.69
CA GLU A 99 -7.82 -15.62 16.81
C GLU A 99 -7.80 -14.96 15.44
N THR A 100 -8.98 -14.71 14.83
CA THR A 100 -9.04 -14.10 13.51
C THR A 100 -8.45 -12.69 13.51
N ASN A 101 -8.79 -11.86 14.50
CA ASN A 101 -8.26 -10.50 14.56
C ASN A 101 -6.76 -10.47 14.87
N LEU A 102 -6.28 -11.30 15.79
CA LEU A 102 -4.85 -11.40 16.09
C LEU A 102 -4.04 -11.86 14.89
N ARG A 103 -4.48 -12.93 14.22
CA ARG A 103 -3.75 -13.48 13.06
C ARG A 103 -3.82 -12.56 11.86
N GLN A 104 -4.99 -12.01 11.51
CA GLN A 104 -5.06 -11.07 10.37
C GLN A 104 -4.21 -9.83 10.61
N SER A 105 -4.28 -9.23 11.81
CA SER A 105 -3.47 -8.05 12.10
C SER A 105 -1.97 -8.37 12.13
N TYR A 106 -1.58 -9.54 12.67
CA TYR A 106 -0.20 -10.00 12.62
C TYR A 106 0.26 -10.17 11.17
N ASN A 107 -0.52 -10.87 10.34
CA ASN A 107 -0.18 -11.09 8.94
C ASN A 107 -0.12 -9.78 8.15
N ALA A 108 -1.00 -8.82 8.41
CA ALA A 108 -0.93 -7.48 7.80
C ALA A 108 0.35 -6.74 8.20
N GLY A 109 0.74 -6.81 9.48
CA GLY A 109 2.04 -6.29 9.92
C GLY A 109 3.22 -6.98 9.22
N ARG A 110 3.12 -8.29 8.99
CA ARG A 110 4.14 -9.06 8.25
C ARG A 110 4.19 -8.65 6.78
N GLU A 111 3.05 -8.47 6.11
CA GLU A 111 3.01 -7.96 4.73
C GLU A 111 3.61 -6.56 4.65
N ALA A 112 3.34 -5.67 5.62
CA ALA A 112 3.98 -4.36 5.69
C ALA A 112 5.51 -4.45 5.80
N GLN A 113 6.04 -5.38 6.60
CA GLN A 113 7.49 -5.65 6.62
C GLN A 113 8.00 -6.20 5.29
N MET A 114 7.26 -7.12 4.66
CA MET A 114 7.63 -7.71 3.37
C MET A 114 7.54 -6.75 2.19
N ALA A 115 6.87 -5.60 2.36
CA ALA A 115 6.82 -4.51 1.40
C ALA A 115 8.05 -3.59 1.47
N ASP A 116 8.88 -3.67 2.52
CA ASP A 116 10.08 -2.84 2.66
C ASP A 116 11.08 -3.09 1.50
N PRO A 117 11.42 -2.07 0.69
CA PRO A 117 12.28 -2.25 -0.48
C PRO A 117 13.68 -2.79 -0.15
N GLU A 118 14.28 -2.37 0.96
CA GLU A 118 15.60 -2.83 1.37
C GLU A 118 15.56 -4.29 1.84
N LEU A 119 14.46 -4.68 2.50
CA LEU A 119 14.26 -6.04 2.92
C LEU A 119 13.99 -6.97 1.72
N ARG A 120 13.19 -6.52 0.75
CA ARG A 120 12.93 -7.25 -0.51
C ARG A 120 14.20 -7.47 -1.32
N LYS A 121 15.08 -6.48 -1.43
CA LYS A 121 16.39 -6.63 -2.07
C LYS A 121 17.22 -7.77 -1.46
N ARG A 122 17.17 -7.92 -0.14
CA ARG A 122 17.93 -8.95 0.60
C ARG A 122 17.21 -10.30 0.68
N ARG A 123 15.88 -10.30 0.64
CA ARG A 123 15.02 -11.47 0.80
C ARG A 123 13.88 -11.48 -0.22
N PRO A 124 14.19 -11.67 -1.51
CA PRO A 124 13.23 -11.48 -2.60
C PRO A 124 12.21 -12.63 -2.74
N TYR A 125 12.37 -13.72 -2.00
CA TYR A 125 11.50 -14.90 -2.08
C TYR A 125 10.65 -15.05 -0.83
N ALA A 126 9.51 -15.72 -0.95
CA ALA A 126 8.71 -16.18 0.17
C ALA A 126 8.39 -17.67 0.06
N VAL A 127 8.25 -18.32 1.22
CA VAL A 127 7.79 -19.70 1.32
C VAL A 127 6.50 -19.81 2.10
N TYR A 128 5.57 -20.59 1.56
CA TYR A 128 4.33 -20.98 2.24
C TYR A 128 4.65 -22.11 3.21
N ARG A 129 4.26 -21.96 4.48
CA ARG A 129 4.44 -23.00 5.51
C ARG A 129 3.11 -23.35 6.13
N HIS A 130 2.77 -24.63 6.09
CA HIS A 130 1.64 -25.15 6.82
C HIS A 130 1.88 -25.05 8.34
N GLY A 131 0.81 -24.82 9.10
CA GLY A 131 0.85 -24.74 10.55
C GLY A 131 0.81 -26.11 11.25
N ASP A 132 0.54 -26.11 12.54
CA ASP A 132 0.39 -27.31 13.39
C ASP A 132 -1.09 -27.70 13.55
N SER A 133 -1.89 -27.58 12.49
CA SER A 133 -3.31 -27.95 12.57
C SER A 133 -3.44 -29.47 12.76
N ALA A 134 -4.18 -29.91 13.77
CA ALA A 134 -4.49 -31.33 13.97
C ALA A 134 -5.31 -31.92 12.80
N HIS A 135 -6.12 -31.08 12.15
CA HIS A 135 -6.89 -31.42 10.96
C HIS A 135 -6.50 -30.45 9.84
N PRO A 136 -5.39 -30.71 9.12
CA PRO A 136 -4.93 -29.82 8.07
C PRO A 136 -5.86 -29.91 6.84
N ARG A 137 -6.17 -28.76 6.23
CA ARG A 137 -6.83 -28.73 4.92
C ARG A 137 -5.86 -29.34 3.87
N PRO A 138 -6.24 -30.39 3.11
CA PRO A 138 -5.31 -31.05 2.19
C PRO A 138 -4.65 -30.11 1.17
N MET A 139 -5.40 -29.12 0.65
CA MET A 139 -4.84 -28.11 -0.25
C MET A 139 -3.75 -27.26 0.42
N HIS A 140 -3.93 -26.87 1.68
CA HIS A 140 -2.91 -26.09 2.41
C HIS A 140 -1.67 -26.92 2.67
N LEU A 141 -1.82 -28.24 2.86
CA LEU A 141 -0.70 -29.16 2.97
C LEU A 141 0.04 -29.30 1.63
N SER A 142 -0.68 -29.37 0.50
CA SER A 142 -0.05 -29.39 -0.83
C SER A 142 0.68 -28.09 -1.17
N TRP A 143 0.31 -26.97 -0.55
CA TRP A 143 1.03 -25.70 -0.72
C TRP A 143 2.24 -25.57 0.20
N ASN A 144 2.43 -26.47 1.17
CA ASN A 144 3.56 -26.39 2.09
C ASN A 144 4.89 -26.53 1.33
N GLY A 145 5.74 -25.51 1.45
CA GLY A 145 7.03 -25.45 0.77
C GLY A 145 7.03 -24.79 -0.59
N ILE A 146 5.86 -24.41 -1.12
CA ILE A 146 5.79 -23.51 -2.29
C ILE A 146 6.63 -22.29 -2.00
N THR A 147 7.67 -22.09 -2.81
CA THR A 147 8.62 -21.00 -2.70
C THR A 147 8.55 -20.20 -3.98
N LEU A 148 8.17 -18.93 -3.86
CA LEU A 148 7.90 -18.03 -4.98
C LEU A 148 8.62 -16.69 -4.75
N PRO A 149 8.90 -15.93 -5.81
CA PRO A 149 9.19 -14.50 -5.68
C PRO A 149 8.10 -13.79 -4.85
N LEU A 150 8.49 -12.78 -4.08
CA LEU A 150 7.55 -12.02 -3.24
C LEU A 150 6.54 -11.20 -4.04
N ASP A 151 6.84 -10.89 -5.30
CA ASP A 151 6.00 -10.20 -6.25
C ASP A 151 5.14 -11.15 -7.11
N ASP A 152 5.22 -12.45 -6.87
CA ASP A 152 4.39 -13.41 -7.58
C ASP A 152 2.89 -13.15 -7.29
N PRO A 153 2.03 -13.04 -8.33
CA PRO A 153 0.62 -12.70 -8.17
C PRO A 153 -0.18 -13.72 -7.36
N TRP A 154 0.33 -14.95 -7.17
CA TRP A 154 -0.30 -15.96 -6.32
C TRP A 154 -0.50 -15.45 -4.88
N TRP A 155 0.45 -14.64 -4.38
CA TRP A 155 0.36 -14.08 -3.02
C TRP A 155 -0.78 -13.09 -2.83
N ALA A 156 -1.33 -12.50 -3.89
CA ALA A 156 -2.45 -11.55 -3.79
C ALA A 156 -3.69 -12.20 -3.15
N THR A 157 -3.88 -13.50 -3.36
CA THR A 157 -5.03 -14.25 -2.82
C THR A 157 -4.64 -15.34 -1.83
N HIS A 158 -3.42 -15.91 -1.92
CA HIS A 158 -2.99 -17.06 -1.11
C HIS A 158 -2.09 -16.69 0.08
N THR A 159 -1.97 -15.39 0.38
CA THR A 159 -1.27 -14.95 1.59
C THR A 159 -2.03 -15.41 2.83
N PRO A 160 -1.40 -16.20 3.73
CA PRO A 160 -2.06 -16.64 4.95
C PRO A 160 -2.54 -15.45 5.82
N GLN A 161 -3.63 -15.59 6.55
CA GLN A 161 -4.40 -16.82 6.78
C GLN A 161 -5.45 -17.04 5.70
N ASN A 162 -5.55 -18.25 5.17
CA ASN A 162 -6.42 -18.57 4.02
C ASN A 162 -7.83 -19.04 4.43
N GLY A 163 -8.24 -18.74 5.66
CA GLY A 163 -9.55 -19.14 6.17
C GLY A 163 -9.63 -19.20 7.68
N TRP A 164 -10.82 -19.48 8.19
CA TRP A 164 -11.09 -19.58 9.63
C TRP A 164 -10.25 -20.69 10.25
N GLY A 165 -9.59 -20.39 11.38
CA GLY A 165 -8.70 -21.33 12.08
C GLY A 165 -7.45 -21.76 11.30
N CYS A 166 -7.14 -21.14 10.15
CA CYS A 166 -5.93 -21.44 9.41
C CYS A 166 -4.68 -20.98 10.19
N LYS A 167 -3.71 -21.88 10.35
CA LYS A 167 -2.44 -21.62 11.05
C LYS A 167 -1.22 -21.52 10.12
N CYS A 168 -1.46 -21.50 8.81
CA CYS A 168 -0.39 -21.37 7.82
C CYS A 168 0.30 -20.01 7.93
N LYS A 169 1.54 -19.93 7.44
CA LYS A 169 2.41 -18.75 7.54
C LYS A 169 3.15 -18.53 6.22
N LYS A 170 3.51 -17.27 5.97
CA LYS A 170 4.39 -16.85 4.87
C LYS A 170 5.67 -16.28 5.46
N PHE A 171 6.82 -16.77 4.98
CA PHE A 171 8.13 -16.34 5.45
C PHE A 171 8.98 -15.87 4.29
N MET A 172 9.65 -14.72 4.42
CA MET A 172 10.65 -14.32 3.44
C MET A 172 11.94 -15.12 3.57
N LEU A 173 12.58 -15.32 2.43
CA LEU A 173 13.83 -16.05 2.27
C LEU A 173 14.82 -15.22 1.44
N SER A 174 16.08 -15.24 1.86
CA SER A 174 17.20 -14.88 0.98
C SER A 174 17.56 -16.05 0.05
N ALA A 175 18.34 -15.81 -1.01
CA ALA A 175 18.86 -16.88 -1.86
C ALA A 175 19.62 -17.96 -1.05
N ARG A 176 20.42 -17.53 -0.08
CA ARG A 176 21.11 -18.43 0.86
C ARG A 176 20.14 -19.27 1.70
N ASP A 177 18.99 -18.71 2.10
CA ASP A 177 17.98 -19.45 2.86
C ASP A 177 17.29 -20.51 1.99
N VAL A 178 17.07 -20.22 0.71
CA VAL A 178 16.53 -21.16 -0.29
C VAL A 178 17.50 -22.33 -0.46
N GLU A 179 18.78 -22.06 -0.72
CA GLU A 179 19.83 -23.07 -0.86
C GLU A 179 19.98 -23.92 0.41
N ARG A 180 20.11 -23.28 1.58
CA ARG A 180 20.30 -23.96 2.87
C ARG A 180 19.13 -24.88 3.22
N GLN A 181 17.92 -24.52 2.82
CA GLN A 181 16.71 -25.33 3.07
C GLN A 181 16.40 -26.32 1.94
N GLY A 182 17.21 -26.37 0.87
CA GLY A 182 16.96 -27.23 -0.28
C GLY A 182 15.64 -26.92 -0.99
N LEU A 183 15.20 -25.65 -0.97
CA LEU A 183 13.94 -25.23 -1.60
C LEU A 183 14.16 -24.93 -3.08
N THR A 184 13.15 -25.19 -3.89
CA THR A 184 13.13 -24.83 -5.31
C THR A 184 12.19 -23.65 -5.52
N ILE A 185 12.66 -22.66 -6.28
CA ILE A 185 11.83 -21.56 -6.75
C ILE A 185 11.15 -22.05 -8.03
N GLY A 186 9.87 -22.41 -7.93
CA GLY A 186 9.07 -22.92 -9.05
C GLY A 186 8.03 -21.91 -9.53
N PRO A 187 7.34 -22.18 -10.65
CA PRO A 187 6.17 -21.39 -11.00
C PRO A 187 5.08 -21.59 -9.94
N ALA A 188 4.29 -20.55 -9.70
CA ALA A 188 3.10 -20.67 -8.88
C ALA A 188 2.14 -21.72 -9.45
N PRO A 189 1.42 -22.49 -8.59
CA PRO A 189 0.32 -23.32 -9.06
C PRO A 189 -0.74 -22.48 -9.76
N ALA A 190 -1.39 -23.05 -10.77
CA ALA A 190 -2.55 -22.42 -11.37
C ALA A 190 -3.63 -22.19 -10.31
N THR A 191 -4.19 -20.98 -10.28
CA THR A 191 -5.28 -20.65 -9.37
C THR A 191 -6.59 -21.15 -9.97
N GLU A 192 -7.12 -22.23 -9.43
CA GLU A 192 -8.47 -22.70 -9.73
C GLU A 192 -9.49 -21.93 -8.90
N TRP A 193 -10.58 -21.52 -9.54
CA TRP A 193 -11.65 -20.74 -8.90
C TRP A 193 -12.90 -21.60 -8.73
N GLU A 194 -13.65 -21.34 -7.66
CA GLU A 194 -14.95 -21.93 -7.40
C GLU A 194 -15.95 -20.87 -6.93
N ASP A 195 -17.22 -21.11 -7.24
CA ASP A 195 -18.33 -20.29 -6.76
C ASP A 195 -18.83 -20.86 -5.43
N ARG A 196 -18.96 -20.00 -4.42
CA ARG A 196 -19.44 -20.33 -3.08
C ARG A 196 -20.62 -19.45 -2.73
N VAL A 197 -21.68 -20.05 -2.21
CA VAL A 197 -22.80 -19.30 -1.63
C VAL A 197 -22.43 -18.93 -0.20
N ILE A 198 -22.54 -17.64 0.12
CA ILE A 198 -22.33 -17.09 1.46
C ILE A 198 -23.58 -16.39 1.95
N GLY A 199 -23.71 -16.20 3.27
CA GLY A 199 -24.76 -15.37 3.83
C GLY A 199 -26.14 -16.03 3.90
N GLU A 200 -26.25 -17.35 3.80
CA GLU A 200 -27.53 -18.08 3.92
C GLU A 200 -28.33 -17.66 5.17
N ASN A 201 -27.63 -17.48 6.29
CA ASN A 201 -28.21 -17.03 7.57
C ASN A 201 -28.06 -15.53 7.83
N SER A 202 -27.63 -14.75 6.82
CA SER A 202 -27.41 -13.30 6.97
C SER A 202 -28.67 -12.53 6.58
N PRO A 203 -28.95 -11.35 7.18
CA PRO A 203 -30.14 -10.56 6.86
C PRO A 203 -30.25 -10.15 5.38
N GLY A 204 -29.12 -10.05 4.67
CA GLY A 204 -29.08 -9.74 3.24
C GLY A 204 -29.40 -10.94 2.32
N GLY A 205 -29.60 -12.13 2.88
CA GLY A 205 -29.82 -13.36 2.13
C GLY A 205 -28.54 -13.94 1.50
N PRO A 206 -28.65 -15.11 0.87
CA PRO A 206 -27.53 -15.76 0.21
C PRO A 206 -27.05 -14.96 -1.01
N ARG A 207 -25.74 -14.87 -1.19
CA ARG A 207 -25.10 -14.37 -2.42
C ARG A 207 -23.95 -15.27 -2.83
N THR A 208 -23.71 -15.36 -4.13
CA THR A 208 -22.56 -16.10 -4.67
C THR A 208 -21.33 -15.21 -4.71
N VAL A 209 -20.21 -15.75 -4.26
CA VAL A 209 -18.87 -15.16 -4.39
C VAL A 209 -17.95 -16.15 -5.07
N ARG A 210 -16.99 -15.62 -5.83
CA ARG A 210 -16.00 -16.43 -6.53
C ARG A 210 -14.68 -16.36 -5.79
N VAL A 211 -14.17 -17.50 -5.35
CA VAL A 211 -12.96 -17.60 -4.52
C VAL A 211 -12.00 -18.64 -5.08
N PRO A 212 -10.68 -18.53 -4.84
CA PRO A 212 -9.77 -19.60 -5.16
C PRO A 212 -10.11 -20.85 -4.36
N LYS A 213 -10.01 -22.03 -4.99
CA LYS A 213 -10.19 -23.30 -4.29
C LYS A 213 -9.23 -23.41 -3.12
N GLY A 214 -9.75 -23.82 -1.97
CA GLY A 214 -8.97 -23.97 -0.74
C GLY A 214 -8.80 -22.68 0.07
N ILE A 215 -9.37 -21.55 -0.38
CA ILE A 215 -9.44 -20.31 0.40
C ILE A 215 -10.88 -20.10 0.84
N ASP A 216 -11.09 -19.88 2.14
CA ASP A 216 -12.44 -19.61 2.64
C ASP A 216 -12.90 -18.21 2.18
N PRO A 217 -14.19 -18.01 1.84
CA PRO A 217 -14.72 -16.70 1.49
C PRO A 217 -14.46 -15.61 2.56
N GLY A 218 -13.98 -14.46 2.10
CA GLY A 218 -13.55 -13.34 2.92
C GLY A 218 -12.07 -13.35 3.28
N PHE A 219 -11.29 -14.33 2.80
CA PHE A 219 -9.83 -14.46 3.06
C PHE A 219 -9.00 -14.41 1.76
N GLU A 220 -9.64 -14.26 0.61
CA GLU A 220 -9.01 -14.18 -0.72
C GLU A 220 -8.35 -12.82 -1.00
N TYR A 221 -7.58 -12.30 -0.04
CA TYR A 221 -6.85 -11.06 -0.15
C TYR A 221 -5.59 -11.10 0.73
N ALA A 222 -4.55 -10.33 0.38
CA ALA A 222 -3.40 -10.15 1.27
C ALA A 222 -3.70 -9.07 2.33
N PRO A 223 -3.64 -9.37 3.64
CA PRO A 223 -3.97 -8.41 4.69
C PRO A 223 -3.11 -7.14 4.63
N GLY A 224 -3.74 -5.97 4.70
CA GLY A 224 -3.09 -4.67 4.65
C GLY A 224 -2.85 -4.12 3.25
N GLN A 225 -2.91 -4.96 2.20
CA GLN A 225 -2.64 -4.55 0.83
C GLN A 225 -3.63 -3.47 0.35
N SER A 226 -4.89 -3.57 0.74
CA SER A 226 -5.95 -2.67 0.27
C SER A 226 -5.74 -1.24 0.74
N ARG A 227 -5.24 -1.06 1.98
CA ARG A 227 -4.93 0.27 2.55
C ARG A 227 -3.85 0.99 1.75
N LEU A 228 -2.85 0.24 1.28
CA LEU A 228 -1.80 0.80 0.44
C LEU A 228 -2.37 1.23 -0.91
N ALA A 229 -3.18 0.39 -1.57
CA ALA A 229 -3.80 0.73 -2.86
C ALA A 229 -4.62 2.03 -2.81
N ASN A 230 -5.44 2.23 -1.76
CA ASN A 230 -6.21 3.46 -1.60
C ASN A 230 -5.36 4.68 -1.18
N SER A 231 -4.12 4.46 -0.75
CA SER A 231 -3.16 5.54 -0.44
C SER A 231 -2.35 5.94 -1.67
N VAL A 232 -2.48 5.22 -2.79
CA VAL A 232 -1.86 5.59 -4.07
C VAL A 232 -2.54 6.86 -4.59
N PRO A 233 -1.80 7.96 -4.80
CA PRO A 233 -2.40 9.20 -5.29
C PRO A 233 -2.94 8.97 -6.70
N GLN A 234 -4.16 9.44 -6.94
CA GLN A 234 -4.79 9.35 -8.25
C GLN A 234 -4.24 10.43 -9.18
N LEU A 235 -4.28 10.17 -10.50
CA LEU A 235 -3.94 11.19 -11.48
C LEU A 235 -4.94 12.35 -11.41
N ARG A 236 -4.44 13.57 -11.21
CA ARG A 236 -5.24 14.81 -11.22
C ARG A 236 -5.56 15.22 -12.64
N THR A 237 -6.79 15.70 -12.82
CA THR A 237 -7.32 16.22 -14.10
C THR A 237 -7.54 17.73 -14.08
N HIS A 238 -7.25 18.40 -12.97
CA HIS A 238 -7.36 19.85 -12.76
C HIS A 238 -6.05 20.35 -12.14
N ASP A 239 -5.86 21.68 -12.13
CA ASP A 239 -4.67 22.33 -11.54
C ASP A 239 -3.37 21.69 -12.03
N LEU A 240 -3.28 21.54 -13.35
CA LEU A 240 -2.16 20.90 -14.01
C LEU A 240 -0.97 21.85 -14.07
N ILE A 241 0.22 21.27 -13.96
CA ILE A 241 1.45 22.04 -14.18
C ILE A 241 1.52 22.38 -15.67
N PRO A 242 1.78 23.64 -16.05
CA PRO A 242 1.94 24.04 -17.45
C PRO A 242 2.98 23.19 -18.17
N ALA A 243 2.80 23.00 -19.47
CA ALA A 243 3.85 22.41 -20.31
C ALA A 243 5.15 23.24 -20.21
N PRO A 244 6.33 22.64 -20.42
CA PRO A 244 7.60 23.36 -20.36
C PRO A 244 7.69 24.53 -21.34
N SER A 245 6.94 24.47 -22.43
CA SER A 245 6.83 25.53 -23.44
C SER A 245 5.87 26.67 -23.08
N ALA A 246 5.29 26.68 -21.88
CA ALA A 246 4.30 27.66 -21.43
C ALA A 246 4.71 28.30 -20.10
N ALA A 247 4.51 29.61 -19.97
CA ALA A 247 4.75 30.34 -18.73
C ALA A 247 3.73 29.93 -17.66
N PRO A 248 4.15 29.65 -16.41
CA PRO A 248 3.23 29.36 -15.33
C PRO A 248 2.34 30.55 -14.98
N ALA A 249 1.04 30.30 -14.84
CA ALA A 249 0.10 31.30 -14.35
C ALA A 249 0.30 31.53 -12.84
N PRO A 250 0.07 32.75 -12.31
CA PRO A 250 0.14 33.01 -10.88
C PRO A 250 -0.94 32.20 -10.15
N THR A 251 -0.52 31.23 -9.32
CA THR A 251 -1.46 30.46 -8.49
C THR A 251 -1.66 31.15 -7.14
N THR A 252 -2.90 31.15 -6.64
CA THR A 252 -3.24 31.72 -5.33
C THR A 252 -2.76 30.76 -4.25
N GLY A 253 -1.81 31.17 -3.41
CA GLY A 253 -1.22 30.29 -2.42
C GLY A 253 -0.26 30.98 -1.46
N LEU A 254 0.21 30.23 -0.46
CA LEU A 254 1.12 30.70 0.59
C LEU A 254 2.06 29.57 1.07
N PRO A 255 3.30 29.89 1.50
CA PRO A 255 3.94 31.18 1.36
C PRO A 255 4.38 31.43 -0.09
N ASN A 256 4.59 32.70 -0.47
CA ASN A 256 5.10 33.09 -1.80
C ASN A 256 6.59 33.45 -1.75
N ARG A 257 7.35 32.70 -0.94
CA ARG A 257 8.80 32.91 -0.83
C ARG A 257 9.48 32.37 -2.09
N GLN A 258 10.31 33.21 -2.68
CA GLN A 258 11.19 32.84 -3.79
C GLN A 258 12.48 32.19 -3.26
N PRO A 259 13.18 31.40 -4.08
CA PRO A 259 14.46 30.78 -3.71
C PRO A 259 15.51 31.80 -3.31
N SER A 260 16.35 31.42 -2.34
CA SER A 260 17.46 32.25 -1.87
C SER A 260 18.75 32.11 -2.70
N GLY A 261 18.78 31.23 -3.70
CA GLY A 261 19.95 30.98 -4.53
C GLY A 261 19.61 30.36 -5.88
N PRO A 262 20.59 30.21 -6.79
CA PRO A 262 20.34 29.71 -8.16
C PRO A 262 19.82 28.28 -8.14
N LEU A 263 19.16 27.85 -9.21
CA LEU A 263 18.80 26.45 -9.43
C LEU A 263 20.08 25.59 -9.48
N PRO A 264 20.10 24.37 -8.91
CA PRO A 264 21.22 23.45 -9.11
C PRO A 264 21.51 23.21 -10.60
N GLN A 265 22.79 23.17 -10.95
CA GLN A 265 23.21 22.94 -12.34
C GLN A 265 22.69 21.59 -12.88
N PRO A 266 22.33 21.50 -14.18
CA PRO A 266 21.82 20.27 -14.76
C PRO A 266 22.84 19.13 -14.66
N ARG A 267 22.46 18.03 -14.00
CA ARG A 267 23.37 16.90 -13.80
C ARG A 267 23.38 15.96 -15.00
N PRO A 268 24.54 15.38 -15.37
CA PRO A 268 24.62 14.45 -16.48
C PRO A 268 23.91 13.14 -16.14
N VAL A 269 23.07 12.66 -17.05
CA VAL A 269 22.40 11.36 -16.94
C VAL A 269 22.60 10.53 -18.21
N PRO A 270 22.66 9.20 -18.09
CA PRO A 270 22.92 8.35 -19.25
C PRO A 270 21.71 8.32 -20.21
N ALA A 271 21.97 8.11 -21.50
CA ALA A 271 20.93 8.04 -22.54
C ALA A 271 19.85 6.98 -22.25
N LYS A 272 20.22 5.92 -21.52
CA LYS A 272 19.31 4.83 -21.11
C LYS A 272 18.18 5.27 -20.17
N LEU A 273 18.25 6.49 -19.62
CA LEU A 273 17.16 7.05 -18.83
C LEU A 273 15.92 7.36 -19.70
N LEU A 274 16.09 7.50 -21.02
CA LEU A 274 14.97 7.55 -21.95
C LEU A 274 14.61 6.15 -22.43
N LEU A 275 13.33 5.81 -22.40
CA LEU A 275 12.84 4.56 -22.98
C LEU A 275 12.84 4.65 -24.52
N PRO A 276 12.75 3.51 -25.22
CA PRO A 276 12.64 3.49 -26.68
C PRO A 276 11.48 4.37 -27.18
N ALA A 277 11.67 5.01 -28.33
CA ALA A 277 10.69 5.96 -28.88
C ALA A 277 9.29 5.37 -29.12
N LYS A 278 9.19 4.05 -29.31
CA LYS A 278 7.94 3.31 -29.55
C LYS A 278 7.50 2.46 -28.35
N VAL A 279 7.98 2.76 -27.14
CA VAL A 279 7.54 2.06 -25.92
C VAL A 279 6.03 2.25 -25.73
N SER A 280 5.32 1.18 -25.37
CA SER A 280 3.90 1.28 -25.04
C SER A 280 3.72 1.88 -23.64
N THR A 281 2.62 2.61 -23.42
CA THR A 281 2.31 3.19 -22.11
C THR A 281 2.29 2.14 -20.99
N PRO A 282 1.65 0.96 -21.15
CA PRO A 282 1.69 -0.08 -20.12
C PRO A 282 3.12 -0.53 -19.77
N GLN A 283 3.97 -0.76 -20.76
CA GLN A 283 5.36 -1.15 -20.52
C GLN A 283 6.16 -0.06 -19.79
N ALA A 284 5.96 1.21 -20.16
CA ALA A 284 6.59 2.33 -19.47
C ALA A 284 6.13 2.41 -18.01
N VAL A 285 4.84 2.22 -17.73
CA VAL A 285 4.29 2.20 -16.37
C VAL A 285 4.85 1.04 -15.56
N THR A 286 4.88 -0.19 -16.08
CA THR A 286 5.47 -1.34 -15.38
C THR A 286 6.94 -1.05 -15.00
N GLN A 287 7.71 -0.44 -15.90
CA GLN A 287 9.10 -0.06 -15.61
C GLN A 287 9.18 1.03 -14.53
N PHE A 288 8.32 2.05 -14.59
CA PHE A 288 8.24 3.09 -13.56
C PHE A 288 7.94 2.48 -12.18
N LEU A 289 6.95 1.59 -12.08
CA LEU A 289 6.61 0.92 -10.80
C LEU A 289 7.80 0.13 -10.25
N GLY A 290 8.52 -0.58 -11.12
CA GLY A 290 9.71 -1.34 -10.75
C GLY A 290 10.83 -0.50 -10.12
N GLU A 291 10.97 0.78 -10.49
CA GLU A 291 11.95 1.70 -9.88
C GLU A 291 11.71 1.94 -8.38
N PHE A 292 10.48 1.70 -7.91
CA PHE A 292 10.04 1.87 -6.53
C PHE A 292 9.77 0.54 -5.81
N GLY A 293 9.98 -0.59 -6.47
CA GLY A 293 9.64 -1.92 -5.95
C GLY A 293 8.14 -2.24 -5.97
N ALA A 294 7.34 -1.44 -6.68
CA ALA A 294 5.93 -1.71 -6.95
C ALA A 294 5.78 -2.60 -8.21
N THR A 295 4.61 -3.21 -8.35
CA THR A 295 4.21 -3.96 -9.56
C THR A 295 2.82 -3.55 -10.03
N ASP A 296 2.37 -4.08 -11.16
CA ASP A 296 1.01 -3.85 -11.66
C ASP A 296 -0.11 -4.28 -10.69
N ALA A 297 0.20 -5.13 -9.71
CA ALA A 297 -0.77 -5.64 -8.73
C ALA A 297 -0.47 -5.23 -7.28
N VAL A 298 0.75 -4.80 -6.97
CA VAL A 298 1.20 -4.55 -5.60
C VAL A 298 1.82 -3.15 -5.50
N PRO A 299 1.18 -2.20 -4.81
CA PRO A 299 1.78 -0.90 -4.54
C PRO A 299 2.94 -1.03 -3.56
N ALA A 300 3.86 -0.07 -3.60
CA ALA A 300 5.01 0.02 -2.70
C ALA A 300 5.08 1.39 -2.01
N VAL A 301 5.55 1.41 -0.76
CA VAL A 301 5.84 2.67 -0.05
C VAL A 301 7.26 3.09 -0.38
N PHE A 302 7.40 4.24 -1.02
CA PHE A 302 8.67 4.92 -1.23
C PHE A 302 8.84 6.02 -0.19
N ARG A 303 10.05 6.15 0.38
CA ARG A 303 10.41 7.30 1.24
C ARG A 303 11.34 8.21 0.47
N ASP A 304 10.98 9.48 0.35
CA ASP A 304 11.81 10.47 -0.34
C ASP A 304 13.04 10.87 0.49
N VAL A 305 13.88 11.74 -0.09
CA VAL A 305 15.13 12.23 0.54
C VAL A 305 14.91 13.00 1.85
N THR A 306 13.68 13.41 2.16
CA THR A 306 13.31 14.04 3.44
C THR A 306 12.68 13.06 4.44
N GLY A 307 12.45 11.81 4.02
CA GLY A 307 11.80 10.75 4.80
C GLY A 307 10.27 10.69 4.66
N ASP A 308 9.68 11.59 3.88
CA ASP A 308 8.23 11.63 3.63
C ASP A 308 7.80 10.46 2.76
N ALA A 309 6.65 9.86 3.07
CA ALA A 309 6.20 8.62 2.43
C ALA A 309 5.26 8.90 1.25
N LEU A 310 5.52 8.25 0.13
CA LEU A 310 4.69 8.25 -1.06
C LEU A 310 4.36 6.81 -1.44
N VAL A 311 3.08 6.48 -1.57
CA VAL A 311 2.66 5.16 -2.05
C VAL A 311 2.62 5.17 -3.57
N ILE A 312 3.45 4.33 -4.19
CA ILE A 312 3.56 4.18 -5.63
C ILE A 312 2.79 2.94 -6.04
N GLY A 313 1.84 3.08 -6.98
CA GLY A 313 1.03 1.97 -7.45
C GLY A 313 0.51 2.23 -8.87
N ARG A 314 -0.02 1.17 -9.49
CA ARG A 314 -0.59 1.23 -10.85
C ARG A 314 -1.74 2.24 -10.93
N GLU A 315 -2.43 2.45 -9.81
CA GLU A 315 -3.54 3.38 -9.64
C GLU A 315 -3.14 4.84 -9.88
N MET A 316 -1.84 5.17 -9.81
CA MET A 316 -1.34 6.47 -10.27
C MET A 316 -1.61 6.71 -11.75
N PHE A 317 -1.68 5.64 -12.54
CA PHE A 317 -1.77 5.69 -13.99
C PHE A 317 -3.04 5.04 -14.52
N SER A 318 -3.99 4.63 -13.68
CA SER A 318 -5.23 4.01 -14.13
C SER A 318 -6.44 4.82 -13.73
N ASP A 319 -7.37 5.01 -14.66
CA ASP A 319 -8.67 5.56 -14.31
C ASP A 319 -9.43 4.60 -13.39
N ALA A 320 -9.91 5.10 -12.24
CA ALA A 320 -10.53 4.30 -11.20
C ALA A 320 -11.82 3.58 -11.65
N LYS A 321 -12.47 4.01 -12.74
CA LYS A 321 -13.72 3.42 -13.23
C LYS A 321 -13.49 2.42 -14.36
N THR A 322 -12.58 2.72 -15.26
CA THR A 322 -12.36 1.98 -16.50
C THR A 322 -11.11 1.09 -16.45
N GLY A 323 -10.20 1.33 -15.50
CA GLY A 323 -8.92 0.64 -15.40
C GLY A 323 -7.94 0.97 -16.54
N VAL A 324 -8.31 1.91 -17.42
CA VAL A 324 -7.51 2.31 -18.58
C VAL A 324 -6.26 3.03 -18.10
N ILE A 325 -5.11 2.61 -18.63
CA ILE A 325 -3.84 3.25 -18.30
C ILE A 325 -3.71 4.58 -19.07
N ALA A 326 -3.48 5.67 -18.34
CA ALA A 326 -3.23 7.00 -18.86
C ALA A 326 -2.05 7.67 -18.13
N LEU A 327 -1.36 8.56 -18.84
CA LEU A 327 -0.32 9.41 -18.27
C LEU A 327 -0.88 10.82 -18.02
N ALA A 328 -0.23 11.57 -17.15
CA ALA A 328 -0.46 13.00 -17.03
C ALA A 328 -0.30 13.68 -18.41
N GLN A 329 -1.10 14.71 -18.67
CA GLN A 329 -1.22 15.37 -19.98
C GLN A 329 0.12 15.77 -20.61
N HIS A 330 1.10 16.16 -19.77
CA HIS A 330 2.40 16.64 -20.21
C HIS A 330 3.55 15.65 -19.90
N VAL A 331 3.22 14.37 -19.71
CA VAL A 331 4.20 13.30 -19.52
C VAL A 331 4.16 12.37 -20.72
N LYS A 332 5.33 12.14 -21.33
CA LYS A 332 5.47 11.19 -22.44
C LYS A 332 5.92 9.84 -21.90
N ALA A 333 5.37 8.74 -22.44
CA ALA A 333 5.71 7.38 -22.02
C ALA A 333 7.24 7.14 -22.04
N ARG A 334 7.93 7.63 -23.06
CA ARG A 334 9.38 7.47 -23.19
C ARG A 334 10.21 8.20 -22.12
N GLU A 335 9.63 9.22 -21.51
CA GLU A 335 10.25 10.13 -20.54
C GLU A 335 9.84 9.81 -19.10
N LEU A 336 8.99 8.80 -18.89
CA LEU A 336 8.50 8.41 -17.57
C LEU A 336 9.62 8.11 -16.55
N PRO A 337 10.80 7.56 -16.92
CA PRO A 337 11.91 7.43 -15.98
C PRO A 337 12.49 8.77 -15.49
N LEU A 338 12.34 9.88 -16.23
CA LEU A 338 12.69 11.21 -15.73
C LEU A 338 11.77 11.63 -14.58
N LEU A 339 10.48 11.28 -14.66
CA LEU A 339 9.53 11.50 -13.58
C LEU A 339 9.86 10.64 -12.36
N ALA A 340 10.26 9.38 -12.56
CA ALA A 340 10.76 8.53 -11.47
C ALA A 340 11.99 9.16 -10.81
N GLU A 341 12.87 9.76 -11.61
CA GLU A 341 14.07 10.43 -11.11
C GLU A 341 13.76 11.69 -10.31
N ALA A 342 12.72 12.45 -10.67
CA ALA A 342 12.24 13.56 -9.84
C ALA A 342 11.79 13.10 -8.44
N ILE A 343 11.22 11.90 -8.32
CA ILE A 343 10.81 11.37 -7.02
C ILE A 343 12.01 10.78 -6.25
N LYS A 344 12.89 10.04 -6.93
CA LYS A 344 14.00 9.30 -6.30
C LYS A 344 15.19 10.18 -5.94
N ALA A 345 15.54 11.11 -6.82
CA ALA A 345 16.71 11.97 -6.72
C ALA A 345 16.38 13.38 -7.24
N PRO A 346 15.46 14.10 -6.57
CA PRO A 346 15.13 15.48 -6.92
C PRO A 346 16.34 16.39 -6.79
N ASP A 347 16.35 17.48 -7.54
CA ASP A 347 17.27 18.60 -7.31
C ASP A 347 16.73 19.55 -6.24
N GLU A 348 15.42 19.78 -6.23
CA GLU A 348 14.74 20.52 -5.17
C GLU A 348 13.37 19.92 -4.85
N ILE A 349 12.95 20.05 -3.59
CA ILE A 349 11.58 19.76 -3.15
C ILE A 349 10.99 21.02 -2.52
N TRP A 350 9.82 21.43 -3.00
CA TRP A 350 9.09 22.60 -2.53
C TRP A 350 7.74 22.20 -1.93
N ALA A 351 7.33 22.90 -0.88
CA ALA A 351 5.99 22.79 -0.32
C ALA A 351 5.27 24.14 -0.34
N ARG A 352 4.00 24.14 -0.78
CA ARG A 352 3.18 25.35 -0.83
C ARG A 352 1.71 25.02 -0.66
N LEU A 353 0.99 25.81 0.15
CA LEU A 353 -0.46 25.72 0.23
C LEU A 353 -1.06 26.47 -0.95
N GLU A 354 -1.84 25.79 -1.78
CA GLU A 354 -2.48 26.38 -2.96
C GLU A 354 -4.00 26.29 -2.86
N TRP A 355 -4.67 27.40 -3.15
CA TRP A 355 -6.13 27.49 -3.12
C TRP A 355 -6.72 26.97 -4.43
N GLN A 356 -7.43 25.85 -4.35
CA GLN A 356 -8.09 25.22 -5.48
C GLN A 356 -9.48 25.82 -5.65
N ARG A 357 -9.61 26.82 -6.53
CA ARG A 357 -10.89 27.56 -6.73
C ARG A 357 -12.03 26.61 -7.10
N ASP A 358 -11.77 25.69 -8.02
CA ASP A 358 -12.77 24.75 -8.52
C ASP A 358 -13.25 23.75 -7.45
N GLN A 359 -12.46 23.56 -6.40
CA GLN A 359 -12.76 22.64 -5.30
C GLN A 359 -13.16 23.35 -4.00
N GLY A 360 -13.05 24.67 -3.94
CA GLY A 360 -13.32 25.47 -2.74
C GLY A 360 -12.47 25.10 -1.52
N LYS A 361 -11.26 24.56 -1.72
CA LYS A 361 -10.37 24.15 -0.61
C LYS A 361 -8.91 24.50 -0.86
N ALA A 362 -8.17 24.67 0.23
CA ALA A 362 -6.72 24.77 0.20
C ALA A 362 -6.10 23.37 0.19
N VAL A 363 -5.12 23.14 -0.69
CA VAL A 363 -4.39 21.88 -0.78
C VAL A 363 -2.91 22.15 -0.60
N LEU A 364 -2.26 21.38 0.27
CA LEU A 364 -0.80 21.42 0.39
C LEU A 364 -0.19 20.69 -0.81
N ARG A 365 0.51 21.43 -1.66
CA ARG A 365 1.32 20.91 -2.77
C ARG A 365 2.71 20.58 -2.28
N ARG A 366 3.22 19.46 -2.75
CA ARG A 366 4.63 19.06 -2.64
C ARG A 366 5.15 18.80 -4.04
N ARG A 367 6.12 19.61 -4.47
CA ARG A 367 6.65 19.63 -5.84
C ARG A 367 8.10 19.23 -5.85
N TYR A 368 8.43 18.27 -6.71
CA TYR A 368 9.74 17.72 -6.91
C TYR A 368 10.24 18.18 -8.27
N LEU A 369 11.41 18.81 -8.30
CA LEU A 369 12.02 19.35 -9.51
C LEU A 369 13.28 18.55 -9.83
N VAL A 370 13.47 18.20 -11.10
CA VAL A 370 14.74 17.67 -11.59
C VAL A 370 15.14 18.37 -12.88
N HIS A 371 16.44 18.63 -13.00
CA HIS A 371 17.11 19.30 -14.10
C HIS A 371 18.32 18.46 -14.50
N VAL A 372 18.27 17.85 -15.69
CA VAL A 372 19.27 16.86 -16.11
C VAL A 372 19.71 17.07 -17.55
N LEU A 373 20.96 16.74 -17.85
CA LEU A 373 21.48 16.71 -19.21
C LEU A 373 21.61 15.25 -19.67
N VAL A 374 20.68 14.82 -20.54
CA VAL A 374 20.69 13.45 -21.06
C VAL A 374 21.79 13.31 -22.11
N LYS A 375 22.69 12.32 -21.93
CA LYS A 375 23.78 12.05 -22.89
C LYS A 375 23.23 11.90 -24.32
N GLY A 376 23.72 12.72 -25.24
CA GLY A 376 23.29 12.74 -26.65
C GLY A 376 22.10 13.67 -26.95
N LYS A 377 21.68 14.48 -25.97
CA LYS A 377 20.74 15.59 -26.16
C LYS A 377 21.47 16.91 -25.90
N THR A 378 21.17 17.91 -26.71
CA THR A 378 21.68 19.28 -26.57
C THR A 378 20.92 20.02 -25.47
N ASP A 379 19.60 19.93 -25.48
CA ASP A 379 18.76 20.67 -24.54
C ASP A 379 18.65 19.91 -23.22
N PRO A 380 18.70 20.60 -22.07
CA PRO A 380 18.41 19.99 -20.79
C PRO A 380 16.98 19.43 -20.74
N ALA A 381 16.84 18.32 -20.02
CA ALA A 381 15.56 17.75 -19.66
C ALA A 381 15.13 18.24 -18.28
N VAL A 382 13.83 18.53 -18.17
CA VAL A 382 13.15 18.82 -16.92
C VAL A 382 12.12 17.75 -16.64
N ALA A 383 11.98 17.39 -15.37
CA ALA A 383 10.80 16.68 -14.89
C ALA A 383 10.30 17.30 -13.58
N VAL A 384 8.98 17.40 -13.49
CA VAL A 384 8.29 17.95 -12.33
C VAL A 384 7.24 16.94 -11.91
N PHE A 385 7.32 16.48 -10.65
CA PHE A 385 6.28 15.70 -10.02
C PHE A 385 5.62 16.54 -8.93
N ASP A 386 4.30 16.67 -8.95
CA ASP A 386 3.55 17.50 -8.00
C ASP A 386 2.42 16.68 -7.40
N GLN A 387 2.35 16.65 -6.08
CA GLN A 387 1.35 15.88 -5.34
C GLN A 387 0.66 16.70 -4.24
N GLY A 388 -0.57 16.30 -3.92
CA GLY A 388 -1.34 16.79 -2.78
C GLY A 388 -2.40 15.78 -2.36
N ALA A 389 -3.22 16.14 -1.38
CA ALA A 389 -4.29 15.27 -0.85
C ALA A 389 -5.40 14.94 -1.87
N ASP A 390 -5.40 15.60 -3.02
CA ASP A 390 -6.30 15.42 -4.17
C ASP A 390 -5.65 14.64 -5.33
N GLY A 391 -4.44 14.11 -5.15
CA GLY A 391 -3.74 13.28 -6.14
C GLY A 391 -2.42 13.86 -6.63
N TRP A 392 -1.94 13.39 -7.78
CA TRP A 392 -0.66 13.78 -8.37
C TRP A 392 -0.81 14.25 -9.83
N THR A 393 0.15 15.04 -10.31
CA THR A 393 0.34 15.33 -11.74
C THR A 393 1.82 15.52 -12.01
N GLY A 394 2.20 15.63 -13.29
CA GLY A 394 3.59 15.88 -13.63
C GLY A 394 3.78 16.37 -15.05
N VAL A 395 5.02 16.78 -15.31
CA VAL A 395 5.50 17.28 -16.59
C VAL A 395 6.86 16.68 -16.86
N THR A 396 7.10 16.25 -18.10
CA THR A 396 8.44 15.93 -18.61
C THR A 396 8.68 16.67 -19.92
N GLY A 397 9.92 17.10 -20.16
CA GLY A 397 10.26 17.67 -21.46
C GLY A 397 11.71 18.06 -21.61
N PHE A 398 12.06 18.42 -22.84
CA PHE A 398 13.34 19.01 -23.23
C PHE A 398 13.05 20.45 -23.64
N VAL A 399 13.74 21.39 -23.02
CA VAL A 399 13.54 22.83 -23.24
C VAL A 399 14.88 23.54 -23.11
N ASP A 400 15.16 24.43 -24.05
CA ASP A 400 16.31 25.32 -24.07
C ASP A 400 16.29 26.29 -22.87
N ASP A 401 15.12 26.90 -22.59
CA ASP A 401 14.90 27.78 -21.44
C ASP A 401 14.47 27.02 -20.17
N SER A 402 15.00 25.80 -19.99
CA SER A 402 14.73 24.92 -18.85
C SER A 402 14.87 25.59 -17.48
N GLU A 403 15.89 26.44 -17.30
CA GLU A 403 16.10 27.20 -16.06
C GLU A 403 14.98 28.18 -15.78
N GLN A 404 14.54 28.94 -16.79
CA GLN A 404 13.44 29.92 -16.64
C GLN A 404 12.13 29.21 -16.28
N TYR A 405 11.85 28.07 -16.93
CA TYR A 405 10.67 27.26 -16.62
C TYR A 405 10.68 26.75 -15.18
N LEU A 406 11.81 26.19 -14.72
CA LEU A 406 11.93 25.68 -13.36
C LEU A 406 11.89 26.81 -12.32
N GLU A 407 12.49 27.97 -12.61
CA GLU A 407 12.48 29.13 -11.73
C GLU A 407 11.06 29.57 -11.39
N ALA A 408 10.17 29.58 -12.39
CA ALA A 408 8.76 29.94 -12.20
C ALA A 408 7.99 28.94 -11.32
N LEU A 409 8.52 27.73 -11.11
CA LEU A 409 7.92 26.70 -10.25
C LEU A 409 8.51 26.65 -8.84
N ARG A 410 9.63 27.36 -8.59
CA ARG A 410 10.32 27.46 -7.29
C ARG A 410 9.63 28.49 -6.40
N LEU A 411 8.53 28.08 -5.76
CA LEU A 411 7.73 28.97 -4.93
C LEU A 411 7.23 28.23 -3.69
N GLY A 412 7.47 28.79 -2.50
CA GLY A 412 7.00 28.22 -1.24
C GLY A 412 8.10 27.99 -0.22
N VAL A 413 8.01 26.89 0.52
CA VAL A 413 9.03 26.44 1.47
C VAL A 413 9.93 25.42 0.76
N LEU A 414 11.22 25.72 0.68
CA LEU A 414 12.22 24.76 0.21
C LEU A 414 12.44 23.70 1.30
N LEU A 415 12.07 22.46 1.02
CA LEU A 415 12.23 21.31 1.92
C LEU A 415 13.56 20.58 1.72
N TYR A 416 14.04 20.57 0.48
CA TYR A 416 15.26 19.89 0.10
C TYR A 416 15.90 20.59 -1.09
N ARG A 417 17.24 20.64 -1.10
CA ARG A 417 18.05 21.03 -2.24
C ARG A 417 19.25 20.10 -2.33
N ARG A 418 19.54 19.59 -3.53
CA ARG A 418 20.73 18.79 -3.83
C ARG A 418 21.99 19.60 -3.56
N THR A 419 22.95 19.00 -2.86
CA THR A 419 24.31 19.54 -2.73
C THR A 419 25.05 19.36 -4.04
N GLU A 420 25.73 20.41 -4.51
CA GLU A 420 26.56 20.36 -5.74
C GLU A 420 27.87 19.60 -5.55
#